data_AF-A0A661PL43-F1
#
_entry.id   AF-A0A661PL43-F1
#
_cell.length_a   1.000
_cell.length_b   1.000
_cell.length_c   1.000
_cell.angle_alpha   90.00
_cell.angle_beta   90.00
_cell.angle_gamma   90.00
#
_symmetry.space_group_name_H-M   'P 1'
#
loop_
_entity.id
_entity.type
_entity.pdbx_description
1 polymer ?
#
loop_
_entity_poly.entity_id
_entity_poly.type
_entity_poly.pdbx_seq_one_letter_code
_entity_poly.pdbx_strand_id
1 'polypeptide(L)' 'MKVHEYQGKEVLARYNVAVPRGILVTEVEAARAAAEELGGRVVVKAHIHAARRGQARGLKPPATPAHAVPPATHT' A
#
# COMPACT_ATOMS: atom_id res chain seq x y z
N MET A 1 -17.57 11.84 6.38
CA MET A 1 -16.64 10.77 6.81
C MET A 1 -15.64 10.51 5.67
N LYS A 2 -14.35 10.33 5.97
CA LYS A 2 -13.33 9.94 4.98
C LYS A 2 -13.01 8.46 5.18
N VAL A 3 -12.78 7.73 4.10
CA VAL A 3 -12.38 6.31 4.13
C VAL A 3 -10.95 6.15 3.63
N HIS A 4 -10.24 5.16 4.16
CA HIS A 4 -8.92 4.80 3.67
C HIS A 4 -9.00 4.08 2.32
N GLU A 5 -7.90 4.12 1.56
CA GLU A 5 -7.83 3.49 0.22
C GLU A 5 -8.13 1.99 0.25
N TYR A 6 -7.68 1.25 1.27
CA TYR A 6 -7.95 -0.19 1.37
C TYR A 6 -9.44 -0.48 1.57
N GLN A 7 -10.11 0.32 2.43
CA GLN A 7 -11.55 0.21 2.67
C GLN A 7 -12.35 0.52 1.40
N GLY A 8 -11.95 1.54 0.65
CA GLY A 8 -12.56 1.84 -0.64
C GLY A 8 -12.42 0.69 -1.64
N LYS A 9 -11.25 0.05 -1.70
CA LYS A 9 -11.02 -1.12 -2.56
C LYS A 9 -11.89 -2.31 -2.16
N GLU A 10 -12.04 -2.58 -0.87
CA GLU A 10 -12.90 -3.66 -0.38
C GLU A 10 -14.36 -3.44 -0.80
N VAL A 11 -14.85 -2.21 -0.69
CA VAL A 11 -16.22 -1.87 -1.14
C VAL A 11 -16.33 -2.08 -2.65
N LEU A 12 -15.42 -1.53 -3.45
CA LEU A 12 -15.43 -1.70 -4.91
C LEU A 12 -15.37 -3.17 -5.35
N ALA A 13 -14.55 -3.98 -4.67
CA ALA A 13 -14.46 -5.41 -4.92
C ALA A 13 -15.78 -6.14 -4.68
N ARG A 14 -16.55 -5.76 -3.64
CA ARG A 14 -17.90 -6.33 -3.39
C ARG A 14 -18.88 -6.07 -4.53
N TYR A 15 -18.67 -4.98 -5.27
CA TYR A 15 -19.45 -4.64 -6.47
C TYR A 15 -18.80 -5.15 -7.75
N ASN A 16 -17.89 -6.14 -7.66
CA ASN A 16 -17.25 -6.80 -8.79
C ASN A 16 -16.41 -5.85 -9.67
N VAL A 17 -16.00 -4.69 -9.13
CA VAL A 17 -15.09 -3.76 -9.79
C VAL A 17 -13.67 -4.28 -9.65
N ALA A 18 -12.94 -4.36 -10.76
CA ALA A 18 -11.54 -4.78 -10.75
C ALA A 18 -10.68 -3.80 -9.94
N VAL A 19 -10.12 -4.27 -8.82
CA VAL A 19 -9.19 -3.52 -7.97
C VAL A 19 -7.85 -4.25 -7.87
N PRO A 20 -6.72 -3.53 -7.76
CA PRO A 20 -5.43 -4.17 -7.55
C PRO A 20 -5.41 -4.96 -6.23
N ARG A 21 -4.84 -6.17 -6.26
CA ARG A 21 -4.54 -6.94 -5.04
C ARG A 21 -3.60 -6.14 -4.13
N GLY A 22 -3.86 -6.18 -2.83
CA GLY A 22 -3.04 -5.51 -1.83
C GLY A 22 -3.29 -6.10 -0.45
N ILE A 23 -2.29 -5.99 0.42
CA ILE A 23 -2.31 -6.47 1.80
C ILE A 23 -2.11 -5.25 2.70
N LEU A 24 -2.97 -5.09 3.72
CA LEU A 24 -2.79 -4.07 4.74
C LEU A 24 -1.70 -4.53 5.71
N VAL A 25 -0.75 -3.65 5.95
CA VAL A 25 0.37 -3.90 6.86
C VAL A 25 0.41 -2.77 7.88
N THR A 26 0.45 -3.12 9.17
CA THR A 26 0.56 -2.16 10.28
C THR A 26 1.98 -2.05 10.84
N GLU A 27 2.81 -3.07 10.62
CA GLU A 27 4.19 -3.16 11.09
C GLU A 27 5.17 -3.21 9.92
N VAL A 28 6.26 -2.44 9.98
CA VAL A 28 7.24 -2.34 8.87
C VAL A 28 7.82 -3.70 8.49
N GLU A 29 8.11 -4.55 9.47
CA GLU A 29 8.69 -5.87 9.24
C GLU A 29 7.77 -6.81 8.44
N ALA A 30 6.45 -6.63 8.55
CA ALA A 30 5.48 -7.42 7.80
C ALA A 30 5.35 -6.98 6.32
N ALA A 31 5.91 -5.82 5.94
CA ALA A 31 5.81 -5.31 4.57
C ALA A 31 6.55 -6.22 3.56
N ARG A 32 7.66 -6.82 3.99
CA ARG A 32 8.44 -7.73 3.13
C ARG A 32 7.68 -9.03 2.87
N ALA A 33 7.12 -9.66 3.90
CA ALA A 33 6.33 -10.87 3.75
C ALA A 33 5.10 -10.64 2.85
N ALA A 34 4.41 -9.51 3.04
CA ALA A 34 3.29 -9.11 2.19
C ALA A 34 3.69 -8.87 0.73
N ALA A 35 4.88 -8.29 0.49
CA ALA A 35 5.42 -8.11 -0.86
C ALA A 35 5.74 -9.45 -1.55
N GLU A 36 6.30 -10.41 -0.80
CA GLU A 36 6.60 -11.75 -1.30
C GLU A 36 5.31 -12.53 -1.62
N GLU A 37 4.26 -12.39 -0.81
CA GLU A 37 2.95 -13.02 -1.04
C GLU A 37 2.21 -12.44 -2.27
N LEU A 38 2.27 -11.12 -2.46
CA LEU A 38 1.65 -10.47 -3.62
C LEU A 38 2.37 -10.82 -4.91
N GLY A 39 3.68 -11.02 -4.85
CA GLY A 39 4.53 -11.36 -5.97
C GLY A 39 4.68 -10.24 -7.01
N GLY A 40 5.73 -10.35 -7.83
CA GLY A 40 5.98 -9.39 -8.92
C GLY A 40 6.36 -7.99 -8.42
N ARG A 41 5.89 -6.96 -9.15
CA ARG A 41 6.20 -5.55 -8.86
C ARG A 41 5.18 -4.97 -7.89
N VAL A 42 5.60 -4.64 -6.69
CA VAL A 42 4.75 -4.10 -5.62
C VAL A 42 5.02 -2.63 -5.33
N VAL A 43 4.04 -1.94 -4.76
CA VAL A 43 4.16 -0.55 -4.30
C VAL A 43 3.65 -0.46 -2.87
N VAL A 44 4.45 0.11 -1.98
CA VAL A 44 4.06 0.38 -0.59
C VAL A 44 3.48 1.79 -0.51
N LYS A 45 2.30 1.93 0.11
CA LYS A 45 1.59 3.21 0.24
C LYS A 45 1.24 3.48 1.70
N ALA A 46 1.50 4.70 2.16
CA ALA A 46 0.96 5.17 3.43
C ALA A 46 -0.57 5.34 3.35
N HIS A 47 -1.27 4.91 4.40
CA HIS A 47 -2.73 5.02 4.54
C HIS A 47 -3.12 6.29 5.29
N ILE A 48 -3.01 7.45 4.65
CA ILE A 48 -3.48 8.73 5.18
C ILE A 48 -4.73 9.22 4.43
N HIS A 49 -5.62 9.94 5.12
CA HIS A 49 -6.81 10.54 4.51
C HIS A 49 -6.50 11.76 3.62
N ALA A 50 -5.30 12.33 3.73
CA ALA A 50 -4.88 13.46 2.91
C ALA A 50 -4.49 13.01 1.48
N ALA A 51 -4.92 13.77 0.48
CA ALA A 51 -4.56 13.55 -0.91
C ALA A 51 -3.31 14.40 -1.25
N ARG A 52 -2.13 13.76 -1.35
CA ARG A 52 -0.87 14.24 -1.98
C ARG A 52 0.30 13.23 -1.87
N ARG A 53 -0.03 11.94 -1.68
CA ARG A 53 0.91 10.83 -1.36
C ARG A 53 1.99 10.54 -2.41
N GLY A 54 1.89 11.08 -3.63
CA GLY A 54 2.89 10.92 -4.70
C GLY A 54 3.88 12.09 -4.83
N GLN A 55 3.59 13.25 -4.23
CA GLN A 55 4.44 14.45 -4.30
C GLN A 55 5.27 14.64 -3.02
N ALA A 56 4.72 14.27 -1.87
CA ALA A 56 5.45 14.20 -0.62
C ALA A 56 6.15 12.83 -0.54
N ARG A 57 7.42 12.78 -0.96
CA ARG A 57 8.43 11.74 -0.66
C ARG A 57 7.87 10.45 -0.02
N GLY A 58 7.58 9.42 -0.81
CA GLY A 58 7.13 8.14 -0.23
C GLY A 58 6.76 7.04 -1.23
N LEU A 59 6.45 7.36 -2.48
CA LEU A 59 6.26 6.33 -3.51
C LEU A 59 7.64 5.86 -4.01
N LYS A 60 8.14 4.77 -3.42
CA LYS A 60 9.29 4.05 -4.01
C LYS A 60 8.81 3.39 -5.30
N PRO A 61 9.52 3.54 -6.44
CA PRO A 61 9.18 2.82 -7.67
C PRO A 61 9.21 1.30 -7.40
N PRO A 62 8.49 0.49 -8.20
CA PRO A 62 8.41 -0.95 -7.97
C PRO A 62 9.81 -1.56 -7.96
N ALA A 63 10.23 -1.97 -6.78
CA ALA A 63 11.50 -2.66 -6.56
C ALA A 63 11.23 -4.17 -6.50
N THR A 64 12.22 -4.95 -6.94
CA THR A 64 12.31 -6.39 -6.64
C THR A 64 12.20 -6.62 -5.12
N PRO A 65 11.77 -7.82 -4.66
CA PRO A 65 11.50 -8.11 -3.25
C PRO A 65 12.62 -7.74 -2.26
N ALA A 66 13.86 -7.64 -2.75
CA ALA A 66 15.05 -7.27 -1.98
C ALA A 66 15.10 -5.81 -1.47
N HIS A 67 14.20 -4.91 -1.88
CA HIS A 67 14.30 -3.47 -1.54
C HIS A 67 13.04 -2.83 -0.91
N ALA A 68 12.15 -3.65 -0.33
CA ALA A 68 10.90 -3.20 0.30
C ALA A 68 11.08 -2.91 1.81
N VAL A 69 11.77 -1.83 2.18
CA VAL A 69 11.64 -1.23 3.52
C VAL A 69 11.56 0.29 3.38
N PRO A 70 10.39 0.92 3.57
CA PRO A 70 10.31 2.34 3.87
C PRO A 70 10.50 2.58 5.38
N PRO A 71 11.07 3.73 5.79
CA PRO A 71 11.07 4.11 7.19
C PRO A 71 9.63 4.36 7.67
N ALA A 72 9.29 3.83 8.85
CA ALA A 72 8.14 4.30 9.60
C ALA A 72 8.37 5.78 9.94
N THR A 73 7.49 6.66 9.47
CA THR A 73 7.44 8.02 10.01
C THR A 73 6.01 8.53 10.07
N HIS A 74 5.65 8.94 11.29
CA HIS A 74 4.57 9.85 11.62
C HIS A 74 4.61 11.08 10.69
N THR A 75 3.51 11.35 9.99
CA THR A 75 2.68 12.58 10.01
C THR A 75 1.66 12.50 8.86
#